data_AF-A0A9E4ZN83-F1
#
_entry.id   AF-A0A9E4ZN83-F1
#
_cell.length_a   1.000
_cell.length_b   1.000
_cell.length_c   1.000
_cell.angle_alpha   90.00
_cell.angle_beta   90.00
_cell.angle_gamma   90.00
#
_symmetry.space_group_name_H-M   'P 1'
#
loop_
_entity.id
_entity.type
_entity.pdbx_description
1 polymer ?
#
loop_
_entity_poly.entity_id
_entity_poly.type
_entity_poly.pdbx_seq_one_letter_code
_entity_poly.pdbx_strand_id
1 'polypeptide(L)'
;MNVTPTPTVNVTPTPTVNVTPTPTVNVTPTPTVTPPGDEITREIVEGLSEEENLTTFVEALNNSTIGERLEENASYVICAPTDDAFDGLGNETLSVILGDTTLLNSILEYHVIQGDYTIEELVMLCENSTDGQISLPTVGGSTVNASFNNGQLTINNIIVITQIQITNNIIVYVIDGVLIPPDSPIPTPSPTPTTNVTPTPTMNVTPTPTVNVTPTPTMNVTPTPTMNVTPTPTMNVTPTPTMNVTPTPTMNVTPTPTTPPVQEETMDLQLYEGWNFVSIPRPLSPGNDTAASVFADVETDGRPIYTYTPAGGFEPLGENETLSVLEGYWVYSTEETTVQLNLSTNPVRAPALKTLSPGWNAIGHSDLVERSADETLRSVEDIWVYVVGYDAGDQTYRPAIVNNQTDDQGLSPTEGYWLFVREDGRLAAISA
;
A
#
# COMPACT_ATOMS: atom_id res chain seq x y z
N MET A 1 100.12 -3.57 60.82
CA MET A 1 100.31 -2.95 59.50
C MET A 1 99.47 -1.70 59.47
N ASN A 2 100.11 -0.56 59.26
CA ASN A 2 99.50 0.76 59.26
C ASN A 2 99.06 1.09 57.83
N VAL A 3 97.75 1.19 57.57
CA VAL A 3 97.21 1.81 56.35
C VAL A 3 96.14 2.81 56.76
N THR A 4 96.52 4.07 56.60
CA THR A 4 95.71 5.27 56.78
C THR A 4 94.49 5.26 55.85
N PRO A 5 93.26 5.52 56.33
CA PRO A 5 92.13 5.77 55.44
C PRO A 5 92.27 7.16 54.79
N THR A 6 92.33 7.17 53.45
CA THR A 6 92.36 8.36 52.58
C THR A 6 90.99 9.04 52.54
N PRO A 7 90.93 10.40 52.46
CA PRO A 7 89.72 11.18 52.71
C PRO A 7 88.58 11.01 51.71
N THR A 8 87.36 11.02 52.24
CA THR A 8 86.09 11.12 51.52
C THR A 8 86.00 12.46 50.80
N VAL A 9 86.07 12.46 49.47
CA VAL A 9 85.80 13.65 48.66
C VAL A 9 84.29 13.75 48.45
N ASN A 10 83.74 14.85 48.95
CA ASN A 10 82.36 15.27 48.78
C ASN A 10 82.12 15.65 47.31
N VAL A 11 81.44 14.79 46.55
CA VAL A 11 80.88 15.15 45.25
C VAL A 11 79.46 15.68 45.46
N THR A 12 79.33 17.00 45.46
CA THR A 12 78.04 17.69 45.36
C THR A 12 77.32 17.19 44.10
N PRO A 13 76.09 16.64 44.19
CA PRO A 13 75.32 16.30 43.01
C PRO A 13 75.05 17.58 42.21
N THR A 14 75.42 17.55 40.93
CA THR A 14 75.12 18.58 39.93
C THR A 14 73.61 18.86 39.92
N PRO A 15 73.16 20.12 39.83
CA PRO A 15 71.74 20.43 39.76
C PRO A 15 71.11 19.75 38.54
N THR A 16 70.10 18.93 38.78
CA THR A 16 69.24 18.38 37.74
C THR A 16 68.60 19.54 36.99
N VAL A 17 69.04 19.79 35.76
CA VAL A 17 68.37 20.74 34.86
C VAL A 17 66.98 20.18 34.61
N ASN A 18 65.97 20.88 35.13
CA ASN A 18 64.59 20.60 34.81
C ASN A 18 64.39 20.95 33.33
N VAL A 19 64.50 19.96 32.44
CA VAL A 19 64.10 20.10 31.04
C VAL A 19 62.59 20.27 31.01
N THR A 20 62.14 21.52 30.94
CA THR A 20 60.79 21.83 30.49
C THR A 20 60.64 21.19 29.10
N PRO A 21 59.69 20.26 28.89
CA PRO A 21 59.48 19.70 27.57
C PRO A 21 59.16 20.84 26.61
N THR A 22 59.89 20.90 25.50
CA THR A 22 59.57 21.76 24.36
C THR A 22 58.10 21.50 24.01
N PRO A 23 57.26 22.54 23.81
CA PRO A 23 55.89 22.31 23.40
C PRO A 23 55.91 21.53 22.09
N THR A 24 55.42 20.30 22.13
CA THR A 24 55.12 19.53 20.93
C THR A 24 54.13 20.39 20.14
N VAL A 25 54.57 20.96 19.03
CA VAL A 25 53.66 21.54 18.05
C VAL A 25 52.82 20.37 17.58
N ASN A 26 51.61 20.29 18.11
CA ASN A 26 50.59 19.41 17.58
C ASN A 26 50.34 19.92 16.16
N VAL A 27 51.01 19.32 15.18
CA VAL A 27 50.55 19.38 13.80
C VAL A 27 49.22 18.66 13.82
N THR A 28 48.16 19.42 14.11
CA THR A 28 46.81 19.04 13.72
C THR A 28 46.93 18.60 12.27
N PRO A 29 46.61 17.33 11.92
CA PRO A 29 46.57 16.95 10.52
C PRO A 29 45.72 18.00 9.83
N THR A 30 46.26 18.63 8.79
CA THR A 30 45.45 19.45 7.89
C THR A 30 44.19 18.63 7.61
N PRO A 31 42.97 19.14 7.89
CA PRO A 31 41.77 18.39 7.53
C PRO A 31 41.93 18.06 6.06
N THR A 32 41.89 16.78 5.71
CA THR A 32 41.72 16.37 4.33
C THR A 32 40.46 17.08 3.88
N VAL A 33 40.62 18.12 3.07
CA VAL A 33 39.47 18.80 2.46
C VAL A 33 38.95 17.77 1.47
N THR A 34 37.98 16.97 1.90
CA THR A 34 37.15 16.19 1.01
C THR A 34 36.63 17.16 -0.06
N PRO A 35 36.79 16.87 -1.36
CA PRO A 35 36.21 17.70 -2.40
C PRO A 35 34.74 17.98 -2.08
N PRO A 36 34.24 19.23 -2.21
CA PRO A 36 32.85 19.55 -1.86
C PRO A 36 31.80 18.62 -2.49
N GLY A 37 32.10 18.10 -3.68
CA GLY A 37 31.26 17.13 -4.39
C GLY A 37 31.15 15.73 -3.77
N ASP A 38 32.21 15.28 -3.10
CA ASP A 38 32.23 13.97 -2.41
C ASP A 38 31.38 14.03 -1.13
N GLU A 39 31.24 15.21 -0.53
CA GLU A 39 30.39 15.43 0.64
C GLU A 39 28.90 15.32 0.28
N ILE A 40 28.48 15.92 -0.84
CA ILE A 40 27.10 15.85 -1.34
C ILE A 40 26.71 14.40 -1.68
N THR A 41 27.59 13.69 -2.39
CA THR A 41 27.33 12.28 -2.76
C THR A 41 27.22 11.39 -1.52
N ARG A 42 28.06 11.63 -0.51
CA ARG A 42 27.99 10.93 0.78
C ARG A 42 26.67 11.18 1.49
N GLU A 43 26.18 12.42 1.53
CA GLU A 43 24.89 12.75 2.17
C GLU A 43 23.72 12.05 1.46
N ILE A 44 23.74 12.00 0.13
CA ILE A 44 22.72 11.27 -0.66
C ILE A 44 22.78 9.78 -0.34
N VAL A 45 23.97 9.17 -0.36
CA VAL A 45 24.15 7.74 -0.05
C VAL A 45 23.72 7.41 1.38
N GLU A 46 24.05 8.26 2.34
CA GLU A 46 23.68 8.06 3.75
C GLU A 46 22.15 8.18 3.93
N GLY A 47 21.51 9.19 3.33
CA GLY A 47 20.06 9.37 3.42
C GLY A 47 19.24 8.32 2.67
N LEU A 48 19.84 7.62 1.69
CA LEU A 48 19.19 6.50 0.99
C LEU A 48 19.57 5.13 1.57
N SER A 49 20.43 5.07 2.58
CA SER A 49 20.93 3.79 3.12
C SER A 49 19.89 3.00 3.92
N GLU A 50 18.80 3.65 4.35
CA GLU A 50 17.68 3.01 5.05
C GLU A 50 16.63 2.42 4.09
N GLU A 51 16.73 2.72 2.80
CA GLU A 51 15.78 2.28 1.77
C GLU A 51 16.21 0.93 1.16
N GLU A 52 15.48 -0.14 1.51
CA GLU A 52 15.80 -1.50 1.06
C GLU A 52 15.69 -1.70 -0.46
N ASN A 53 14.94 -0.83 -1.16
CA ASN A 53 14.66 -0.93 -2.59
C ASN A 53 15.54 0.00 -3.47
N LEU A 54 16.56 0.65 -2.91
CA LEU A 54 17.46 1.57 -3.63
C LEU A 54 18.92 1.11 -3.61
N THR A 55 19.18 -0.15 -3.28
CA THR A 55 20.53 -0.64 -3.02
C THR A 55 21.42 -0.57 -4.26
N THR A 56 20.89 -0.92 -5.44
CA THR A 56 21.59 -0.87 -6.73
C THR A 56 21.91 0.58 -7.13
N PHE A 57 20.99 1.52 -6.86
CA PHE A 57 21.23 2.93 -7.12
C PHE A 57 22.34 3.48 -6.21
N VAL A 58 22.32 3.13 -4.93
CA VAL A 58 23.37 3.52 -3.98
C VAL A 58 24.73 2.93 -4.37
N GLU A 59 24.78 1.68 -4.83
CA GLU A 59 26.00 1.09 -5.38
C GLU A 59 26.50 1.81 -6.64
N ALA A 60 25.58 2.17 -7.55
CA ALA A 60 25.90 2.96 -8.74
C ALA A 60 26.48 4.33 -8.38
N LEU A 61 25.90 5.03 -7.40
CA LEU A 61 26.42 6.30 -6.89
C LEU A 61 27.84 6.15 -6.33
N ASN A 62 28.09 5.13 -5.50
CA ASN A 62 29.41 4.85 -4.91
C ASN A 62 30.49 4.54 -5.96
N ASN A 63 30.09 3.98 -7.11
CA ASN A 63 30.99 3.64 -8.21
C ASN A 63 31.11 4.78 -9.26
N SER A 64 30.41 5.89 -9.06
CA SER A 64 30.37 7.02 -9.98
C SER A 64 31.28 8.17 -9.54
N THR A 65 31.43 9.16 -10.41
CA THR A 65 32.08 10.44 -10.10
C THR A 65 31.09 11.59 -10.17
N ILE A 66 29.80 11.34 -9.92
CA ILE A 66 28.74 12.34 -10.03
C ILE A 66 28.97 13.53 -9.08
N GLY A 67 29.55 13.28 -7.92
CA GLY A 67 29.86 14.29 -6.91
C GLY A 67 30.66 15.46 -7.46
N GLU A 68 31.64 15.21 -8.33
CA GLU A 68 32.48 16.27 -8.93
C GLU A 68 31.68 17.29 -9.77
N ARG A 69 30.43 16.96 -10.11
CA ARG A 69 29.54 17.80 -10.92
C ARG A 69 28.46 18.51 -10.12
N LEU A 70 28.28 18.15 -8.86
CA LEU A 70 27.31 18.77 -7.97
C LEU A 70 27.94 19.98 -7.29
N GLU A 71 27.24 21.10 -7.30
CA GLU A 71 27.66 22.35 -6.67
C GLU A 71 27.03 22.47 -5.28
N GLU A 72 27.85 22.78 -4.27
CA GLU A 72 27.46 22.82 -2.85
C GLU A 72 26.31 23.81 -2.52
N ASN A 73 26.10 24.84 -3.34
CA ASN A 73 25.06 25.85 -3.13
C ASN A 73 23.91 25.76 -4.15
N ALA A 74 23.88 24.72 -4.98
CA ALA A 74 22.80 24.49 -5.93
C ALA A 74 21.75 23.54 -5.34
N SER A 75 20.53 23.65 -5.85
CA SER A 75 19.45 22.71 -5.53
C SER A 75 19.33 21.66 -6.63
N TYR A 76 19.08 20.42 -6.23
CA TYR A 76 18.96 19.29 -7.13
C TYR A 76 17.76 18.41 -6.79
N VAL A 77 17.11 17.91 -7.83
CA VAL A 77 16.16 16.80 -7.73
C VAL A 77 16.82 15.56 -8.33
N ILE A 78 16.94 14.50 -7.54
CA ILE A 78 17.61 13.25 -7.95
C ILE A 78 16.54 12.21 -8.19
N CYS A 79 16.44 11.72 -9.42
CA CYS A 79 15.61 10.57 -9.73
C CYS A 79 16.36 9.28 -9.35
N ALA A 80 15.90 8.57 -8.32
CA ALA A 80 16.48 7.31 -7.89
C ALA A 80 15.60 6.14 -8.39
N PRO A 81 16.06 5.34 -9.36
CA PRO A 81 15.35 4.13 -9.78
C PRO A 81 15.34 3.08 -8.66
N THR A 82 14.24 2.35 -8.54
CA THR A 82 14.15 1.18 -7.66
C THR A 82 15.03 0.03 -8.15
N ASP A 83 15.35 -0.91 -7.27
CA ASP A 83 16.03 -2.15 -7.62
C ASP A 83 15.23 -2.93 -8.69
N ASP A 84 13.90 -2.96 -8.58
CA ASP A 84 13.00 -3.51 -9.61
C ASP A 84 13.12 -2.80 -10.97
N ALA A 85 13.32 -1.49 -10.98
CA ALA A 85 13.53 -0.72 -12.20
C ALA A 85 14.85 -1.09 -12.90
N PHE A 86 15.90 -1.38 -12.13
CA PHE A 86 17.17 -1.89 -12.68
C PHE A 86 17.01 -3.32 -13.20
N ASP A 87 16.28 -4.18 -12.50
CA ASP A 87 15.96 -5.54 -12.95
C ASP A 87 15.15 -5.52 -14.26
N GLY A 88 14.25 -4.55 -14.41
CA GLY A 88 13.46 -4.32 -15.61
C GLY A 88 14.26 -4.02 -16.89
N LEU A 89 15.51 -3.53 -16.76
CA LEU A 89 16.42 -3.33 -17.91
C LEU A 89 16.98 -4.64 -18.47
N GLY A 90 16.92 -5.71 -17.68
CA GLY A 90 17.54 -7.01 -17.95
C GLY A 90 19.03 -7.06 -17.58
N ASN A 91 19.46 -8.21 -17.09
CA ASN A 91 20.80 -8.43 -16.54
C ASN A 91 21.95 -8.10 -17.51
N GLU A 92 21.75 -8.29 -18.82
CA GLU A 92 22.72 -7.95 -19.86
C GLU A 92 22.93 -6.43 -19.97
N THR A 93 21.84 -5.66 -19.99
CA THR A 93 21.88 -4.19 -20.08
C THR A 93 22.46 -3.59 -18.81
N LEU A 94 22.04 -4.11 -17.64
CA LEU A 94 22.55 -3.68 -16.34
C LEU A 94 24.07 -3.92 -16.23
N SER A 95 24.55 -5.08 -16.68
CA SER A 95 25.98 -5.41 -16.70
C SER A 95 26.79 -4.46 -17.59
N VAL A 96 26.23 -4.03 -18.73
CA VAL A 96 26.87 -3.05 -19.62
C VAL A 96 26.93 -1.67 -18.96
N ILE A 97 25.85 -1.25 -18.29
CA ILE A 97 25.78 0.04 -17.60
C ILE A 97 26.77 0.08 -16.43
N LEU A 98 26.75 -0.92 -15.54
CA LEU A 98 27.63 -0.98 -14.38
C LEU A 98 29.10 -1.26 -14.75
N GLY A 99 29.34 -1.89 -15.91
CA GLY A 99 30.66 -2.22 -16.40
C GLY A 99 31.39 -1.09 -17.15
N ASP A 100 30.67 -0.06 -17.60
CA ASP A 100 31.22 1.10 -18.29
C ASP A 100 31.03 2.37 -17.46
N THR A 101 32.10 2.83 -16.82
CA THR A 101 32.06 4.02 -15.95
C THR A 101 31.68 5.31 -16.67
N THR A 102 31.96 5.42 -17.97
CA THR A 102 31.58 6.62 -18.75
C THR A 102 30.07 6.62 -18.97
N LEU A 103 29.52 5.46 -19.30
CA LEU A 103 28.09 5.27 -19.50
C LEU A 103 27.31 5.41 -18.20
N LEU A 104 27.80 4.79 -17.12
CA LEU A 104 27.22 4.91 -15.77
C LEU A 104 27.11 6.37 -15.34
N ASN A 105 28.21 7.13 -15.45
CA ASN A 105 28.22 8.56 -15.12
C ASN A 105 27.24 9.35 -15.98
N SER A 106 27.20 9.10 -17.30
CA SER A 106 26.25 9.79 -18.19
C SER A 106 24.79 9.50 -17.83
N ILE A 107 24.48 8.29 -17.36
CA ILE A 107 23.12 7.92 -16.93
C ILE A 107 22.79 8.60 -15.60
N LEU A 108 23.70 8.54 -14.61
CA LEU A 108 23.49 9.19 -13.32
C LEU A 108 23.35 10.71 -13.47
N GLU A 109 24.15 11.34 -14.32
CA GLU A 109 24.02 12.77 -14.65
C GLU A 109 22.64 13.13 -15.24
N TYR A 110 22.01 12.20 -15.96
CA TYR A 110 20.67 12.40 -16.53
C TYR A 110 19.54 12.17 -15.50
N HIS A 111 19.83 11.45 -14.42
CA HIS A 111 18.92 11.31 -13.29
C HIS A 111 18.97 12.52 -12.33
N VAL A 112 19.97 13.40 -12.44
CA VAL A 112 20.04 14.62 -11.62
C VAL A 112 19.47 15.80 -12.39
N ILE A 113 18.31 16.28 -11.93
CA ILE A 113 17.63 17.47 -12.42
C ILE A 113 18.15 18.68 -11.64
N GLN A 114 18.46 19.76 -12.37
CA GLN A 114 18.92 21.01 -11.77
C GLN A 114 17.72 21.86 -11.35
N GLY A 115 17.67 22.23 -10.07
CA GLY A 115 16.62 23.06 -9.50
C GLY A 115 16.03 22.49 -8.21
N ASP A 116 15.22 23.33 -7.56
CA ASP A 116 14.38 22.94 -6.45
C ASP A 116 12.96 22.80 -7.02
N TYR A 117 12.48 21.57 -7.11
CA TYR A 117 11.16 21.27 -7.62
C TYR A 117 10.46 20.33 -6.65
N THR A 118 9.49 20.87 -5.93
CA THR A 118 8.58 20.07 -5.12
C THR A 118 7.50 19.43 -6.01
N ILE A 119 6.85 18.37 -5.52
CA ILE A 119 5.76 17.72 -6.27
C ILE A 119 4.66 18.76 -6.57
N GLU A 120 4.29 19.59 -5.61
CA GLU A 120 3.29 20.64 -5.78
C GLU A 120 3.66 21.61 -6.90
N GLU A 121 4.91 22.06 -6.95
CA GLU A 121 5.39 22.96 -8.01
C GLU A 121 5.39 22.28 -9.37
N LEU A 122 5.85 21.03 -9.47
CA LEU A 122 5.84 20.29 -10.73
C LEU A 122 4.42 20.06 -11.23
N VAL A 123 3.49 19.72 -10.35
CA VAL A 123 2.06 19.56 -10.67
C VAL A 123 1.51 20.88 -11.21
N MET A 124 1.68 21.99 -10.46
CA MET A 124 1.20 23.31 -10.89
C MET A 124 1.81 23.74 -12.23
N LEU A 125 3.10 23.48 -12.45
CA LEU A 125 3.79 23.83 -13.68
C LEU A 125 3.30 22.99 -14.87
N CYS A 126 3.00 21.71 -14.65
CA CYS A 126 2.42 20.83 -15.68
C CYS A 126 0.98 21.23 -16.02
N GLU A 127 0.14 21.50 -15.02
CA GLU A 127 -1.26 21.91 -15.22
C GLU A 127 -1.38 23.26 -15.93
N ASN A 128 -0.44 24.18 -15.71
CA ASN A 128 -0.38 25.47 -16.39
C ASN A 128 0.28 25.41 -17.78
N SER A 129 0.86 24.27 -18.17
CA SER A 129 1.48 24.09 -19.48
C SER A 129 0.46 23.76 -20.56
N THR A 130 0.68 24.27 -21.78
CA THR A 130 -0.24 24.04 -22.92
C THR A 130 -0.30 22.58 -23.35
N ASP A 131 0.79 21.84 -23.16
CA ASP A 131 0.93 20.43 -23.55
C ASP A 131 0.92 19.49 -22.32
N GLY A 132 0.55 19.98 -21.13
CA GLY A 132 0.52 19.22 -19.87
C GLY A 132 1.89 18.76 -19.36
N GLN A 133 2.96 19.33 -19.91
CA GLN A 133 4.34 18.88 -19.72
C GLN A 133 5.28 20.08 -19.53
N ILE A 134 6.33 19.86 -18.75
CA ILE A 134 7.43 20.81 -18.59
C ILE A 134 8.78 20.13 -18.84
N SER A 135 9.69 20.87 -19.46
CA SER A 135 11.05 20.39 -19.73
C SER A 135 11.99 20.91 -18.65
N LEU A 136 12.63 19.99 -17.93
CA LEU A 136 13.54 20.28 -16.82
C LEU A 136 15.00 20.00 -17.24
N PRO A 137 15.96 20.89 -16.95
CA PRO A 137 17.36 20.68 -17.27
C PRO A 137 18.02 19.65 -16.35
N THR A 138 18.80 18.72 -16.89
CA THR A 138 19.62 17.77 -16.11
C THR A 138 21.09 18.20 -16.04
N VAL A 139 21.84 17.67 -15.07
CA VAL A 139 23.30 17.90 -14.98
C VAL A 139 24.04 17.31 -16.19
N GLY A 140 23.48 16.27 -16.82
CA GLY A 140 23.96 15.69 -18.08
C GLY A 140 23.75 16.57 -19.31
N GLY A 141 23.13 17.75 -19.16
CA GLY A 141 22.96 18.75 -20.22
C GLY A 141 21.75 18.52 -21.14
N SER A 142 21.20 17.30 -21.17
CA SER A 142 19.91 17.01 -21.80
C SER A 142 18.75 17.38 -20.87
N THR A 143 17.53 17.52 -21.41
CA THR A 143 16.34 17.76 -20.59
C THR A 143 15.53 16.49 -20.38
N VAL A 144 14.76 16.48 -19.29
CA VAL A 144 13.71 15.49 -19.02
C VAL A 144 12.35 16.17 -19.03
N ASN A 145 11.32 15.45 -19.45
CA ASN A 145 9.95 15.95 -19.47
C ASN A 145 9.22 15.46 -18.22
N ALA A 146 8.87 16.37 -17.33
CA ALA A 146 7.92 16.08 -16.27
C ALA A 146 6.50 16.29 -16.80
N SER A 147 5.58 15.39 -16.44
CA SER A 147 4.18 15.46 -16.81
C SER A 147 3.30 15.00 -15.67
N PHE A 148 2.14 15.64 -15.52
CA PHE A 148 1.14 15.25 -14.53
C PHE A 148 -0.15 14.89 -15.25
N ASN A 149 -0.54 13.62 -15.19
CA ASN A 149 -1.73 13.11 -15.87
C ASN A 149 -2.47 12.15 -14.93
N ASN A 150 -3.79 12.28 -14.85
CA ASN A 150 -4.66 11.39 -14.05
C ASN A 150 -4.21 11.23 -12.58
N GLY A 151 -3.70 12.30 -11.96
CA GLY A 151 -3.23 12.25 -10.57
C GLY A 151 -1.83 11.67 -10.39
N GLN A 152 -1.13 11.30 -11.47
CA GLN A 152 0.20 10.69 -11.43
C GLN A 152 1.24 11.63 -12.03
N LEU A 153 2.28 11.94 -11.25
CA LEU A 153 3.48 12.60 -11.74
C LEU A 153 4.39 11.57 -12.43
N THR A 154 4.89 11.92 -13.61
CA THR A 154 5.83 11.11 -14.38
C THR A 154 6.99 11.96 -14.90
N ILE A 155 8.17 11.37 -15.00
CA ILE A 155 9.38 11.98 -15.58
C ILE A 155 9.80 11.10 -16.76
N ASN A 156 9.82 11.65 -17.98
CA ASN A 156 10.01 10.89 -19.23
C ASN A 156 9.11 9.64 -19.33
N ASN A 157 7.83 9.77 -18.96
CA ASN A 157 6.85 8.68 -18.91
C ASN A 157 7.12 7.60 -17.85
N ILE A 158 8.10 7.80 -16.95
CA ILE A 158 8.37 6.93 -15.81
C ILE A 158 7.64 7.48 -14.59
N ILE A 159 6.98 6.60 -13.85
CA ILE A 159 6.18 6.95 -12.67
C ILE A 159 7.09 7.39 -11.52
N VAL A 160 6.75 8.52 -10.89
CA VAL A 160 7.31 8.91 -9.58
C VAL A 160 6.51 8.21 -8.49
N ILE A 161 7.18 7.33 -7.75
CA ILE A 161 6.60 6.50 -6.69
C ILE A 161 6.52 7.30 -5.39
N THR A 162 7.63 7.94 -5.01
CA THR A 162 7.72 8.71 -3.76
C THR A 162 8.79 9.79 -3.81
N GLN A 163 8.86 10.60 -2.76
CA GLN A 163 9.94 11.56 -2.54
C GLN A 163 10.60 11.37 -1.17
N ILE A 164 11.90 11.60 -1.12
CA ILE A 164 12.71 11.56 0.09
C ILE A 164 13.48 12.87 0.16
N GLN A 165 13.29 13.63 1.23
CA GLN A 165 14.02 14.87 1.45
C GLN A 165 15.37 14.54 2.13
N ILE A 166 16.49 14.71 1.43
CA ILE A 166 17.82 14.45 1.99
C ILE A 166 18.34 15.68 2.73
N THR A 167 18.27 16.84 2.07
CA THR A 167 18.60 18.14 2.65
C THR A 167 17.59 19.20 2.20
N ASN A 168 17.74 20.45 2.64
CA ASN A 168 16.90 21.54 2.16
C ASN A 168 17.08 21.84 0.66
N ASN A 169 18.16 21.35 0.06
CA ASN A 169 18.54 21.64 -1.32
C ASN A 169 18.50 20.39 -2.20
N ILE A 170 18.32 19.21 -1.62
CA ILE A 170 18.38 17.93 -2.33
C ILE A 170 17.12 17.13 -2.00
N ILE A 171 16.34 16.88 -3.05
CA ILE A 171 15.15 16.04 -3.00
C ILE A 171 15.40 14.83 -3.89
N VAL A 172 15.14 13.63 -3.37
CA VAL A 172 15.22 12.39 -4.15
C VAL A 172 13.81 11.97 -4.51
N TYR A 173 13.53 11.74 -5.78
CA TYR A 173 12.31 11.13 -6.27
C TYR A 173 12.57 9.69 -6.63
N VAL A 174 11.90 8.77 -5.95
CA VAL A 174 11.98 7.34 -6.27
C VAL A 174 11.11 7.08 -7.49
N ILE A 175 11.68 6.45 -8.52
CA ILE A 175 11.01 6.24 -9.81
C ILE A 175 11.00 4.77 -10.22
N ASP A 176 9.94 4.36 -10.93
CA ASP A 176 9.71 2.98 -11.38
C ASP A 176 10.41 2.63 -12.71
N GLY A 177 11.58 3.22 -12.96
CA GLY A 177 12.28 3.06 -14.24
C GLY A 177 13.61 3.78 -14.25
N VAL A 178 14.50 3.37 -15.14
CA VAL A 178 15.80 4.03 -15.33
C VAL A 178 15.69 5.04 -16.47
N LEU A 179 16.05 6.30 -16.20
CA LEU A 179 16.13 7.35 -17.21
C LEU A 179 17.36 7.11 -18.11
N ILE A 180 17.12 6.84 -19.39
CA ILE A 180 18.19 6.65 -20.37
C ILE A 180 18.37 7.93 -21.21
N PRO A 181 19.56 8.53 -21.23
CA PRO A 181 19.84 9.70 -22.06
C PRO A 181 19.66 9.37 -23.55
N PRO A 182 19.09 10.27 -24.36
CA PRO A 182 18.79 10.02 -25.78
C PRO A 182 20.04 9.77 -26.65
N ASP A 183 21.21 10.27 -26.23
CA ASP A 183 22.48 10.09 -26.94
C ASP A 183 23.27 8.84 -26.49
N SER A 184 22.70 8.01 -25.61
CA SER A 184 23.39 6.82 -25.08
C SER A 184 23.52 5.70 -26.14
N PRO A 185 24.66 5.00 -26.22
CA PRO A 185 24.84 3.87 -27.13
C PRO A 185 24.08 2.59 -26.70
N ILE A 186 23.28 2.67 -25.63
CA ILE A 186 22.44 1.58 -25.15
C ILE A 186 21.26 1.44 -26.11
N PRO A 187 20.94 0.23 -26.60
CA PRO A 187 19.66 0.01 -27.26
C PRO A 187 18.57 0.34 -26.23
N THR A 188 17.91 1.48 -26.40
CA THR A 188 16.73 1.83 -25.59
C THR A 188 15.81 0.62 -25.63
N PRO A 189 15.32 0.10 -24.48
CA PRO A 189 14.24 -0.86 -24.52
C PRO A 189 13.06 -0.12 -25.15
N SER A 190 12.91 -0.27 -26.47
CA SER A 190 11.69 0.03 -27.17
C SER A 190 10.60 -0.71 -26.40
N PRO A 191 9.47 -0.06 -26.05
CA PRO A 191 8.40 -0.75 -25.32
C PRO A 191 8.15 -2.05 -26.06
N THR A 192 8.48 -3.16 -25.42
CA THR A 192 8.26 -4.48 -26.03
C THR A 192 6.78 -4.47 -26.36
N PRO A 193 6.38 -4.53 -27.64
CA PRO A 193 4.96 -4.61 -27.95
C PRO A 193 4.50 -5.84 -27.19
N THR A 194 3.63 -5.62 -26.20
CA THR A 194 2.89 -6.69 -25.54
C THR A 194 2.39 -7.54 -26.69
N THR A 195 2.98 -8.74 -26.84
CA THR A 195 2.51 -9.67 -27.84
C THR A 195 1.08 -9.94 -27.45
N ASN A 196 0.15 -9.28 -28.13
CA ASN A 196 -1.26 -9.57 -28.04
C ASN A 196 -1.35 -11.05 -28.38
N VAL A 197 -1.46 -11.89 -27.35
CA VAL A 197 -1.70 -13.30 -27.48
C VAL A 197 -3.06 -13.40 -28.14
N THR A 198 -3.02 -13.48 -29.47
CA THR A 198 -4.19 -13.79 -30.28
C THR A 198 -4.66 -15.14 -29.74
N PRO A 199 -5.84 -15.23 -29.10
CA PRO A 199 -6.33 -16.51 -28.62
C PRO A 199 -6.35 -17.45 -29.81
N THR A 200 -5.63 -18.56 -29.70
CA THR A 200 -5.70 -19.63 -30.69
C THR A 200 -7.18 -20.02 -30.80
N PRO A 201 -7.79 -20.04 -32.01
CA PRO A 201 -9.19 -20.41 -32.12
C PRO A 201 -9.38 -21.83 -31.61
N THR A 202 -10.00 -21.95 -30.44
CA THR A 202 -10.40 -23.23 -29.87
C THR A 202 -11.41 -23.84 -30.83
N MET A 203 -11.11 -25.03 -31.36
CA MET A 203 -12.06 -25.74 -32.20
C MET A 203 -13.36 -25.96 -31.41
N ASN A 204 -14.45 -25.39 -31.92
CA ASN A 204 -15.79 -25.60 -31.40
C ASN A 204 -16.17 -27.08 -31.56
N VAL A 205 -16.05 -27.85 -30.49
CA VAL A 205 -16.61 -29.20 -30.41
C VAL A 205 -18.11 -29.09 -30.22
N THR A 206 -18.85 -29.43 -31.27
CA THR A 206 -20.31 -29.56 -31.25
C THR A 206 -20.73 -30.63 -30.22
N PRO A 207 -21.50 -30.29 -29.16
CA PRO A 207 -22.05 -31.29 -28.29
C PRO A 207 -23.09 -32.13 -29.05
N THR A 208 -22.88 -33.45 -29.06
CA THR A 208 -23.88 -34.43 -29.53
C THR A 208 -25.05 -34.45 -28.53
N PRO A 209 -26.32 -34.57 -28.97
CA PRO A 209 -27.47 -34.56 -28.04
C PRO A 209 -27.47 -35.80 -27.16
N THR A 210 -27.29 -35.62 -25.85
CA THR A 210 -27.42 -36.69 -24.86
C THR A 210 -28.87 -36.76 -24.37
N VAL A 211 -29.42 -37.97 -24.39
CA VAL A 211 -30.79 -38.33 -24.00
C VAL A 211 -31.06 -37.98 -22.53
N ASN A 212 -32.23 -37.39 -22.30
CA ASN A 212 -32.76 -37.05 -20.98
C ASN A 212 -32.97 -38.32 -20.13
N VAL A 213 -32.23 -38.47 -19.02
CA VAL A 213 -32.51 -39.47 -17.98
C VAL A 213 -32.95 -38.78 -16.69
N THR A 214 -34.15 -39.13 -16.26
CA THR A 214 -34.81 -38.68 -15.02
C THR A 214 -34.04 -39.12 -13.77
N PRO A 215 -33.72 -38.22 -12.82
CA PRO A 215 -33.12 -38.63 -11.55
C PRO A 215 -34.18 -39.28 -10.63
N THR A 216 -33.81 -40.41 -10.04
CA THR A 216 -34.52 -41.09 -8.93
C THR A 216 -33.93 -40.60 -7.60
N PRO A 217 -34.72 -40.32 -6.54
CA PRO A 217 -34.20 -39.79 -5.28
C PRO A 217 -33.43 -40.85 -4.46
N THR A 218 -32.23 -40.51 -4.00
CA THR A 218 -31.44 -41.27 -3.01
C THR A 218 -31.62 -40.72 -1.60
N MET A 219 -31.82 -41.63 -0.64
CA MET A 219 -32.07 -41.34 0.78
C MET A 219 -30.81 -40.85 1.51
N ASN A 220 -30.98 -39.84 2.39
CA ASN A 220 -29.97 -39.36 3.32
C ASN A 220 -30.00 -40.19 4.63
N VAL A 221 -28.83 -40.61 5.11
CA VAL A 221 -28.63 -41.46 6.30
C VAL A 221 -28.47 -40.63 7.58
N THR A 222 -29.08 -41.13 8.66
CA THR A 222 -29.14 -40.60 10.03
C THR A 222 -27.87 -40.92 10.85
N PRO A 223 -27.35 -40.02 11.72
CA PRO A 223 -26.31 -40.37 12.68
C PRO A 223 -26.85 -41.15 13.90
N THR A 224 -26.10 -42.15 14.36
CA THR A 224 -26.44 -43.07 15.47
C THR A 224 -25.92 -42.55 16.83
N PRO A 225 -26.70 -42.66 17.93
CA PRO A 225 -26.30 -42.26 19.28
C PRO A 225 -25.41 -43.32 20.00
N THR A 226 -24.55 -42.83 20.89
CA THR A 226 -23.64 -43.59 21.76
C THR A 226 -24.35 -44.33 22.90
N MET A 227 -23.80 -45.48 23.30
CA MET A 227 -24.34 -46.42 24.28
C MET A 227 -24.43 -45.85 25.70
N ASN A 228 -25.54 -46.11 26.40
CA ASN A 228 -25.61 -46.09 27.86
C ASN A 228 -26.24 -47.39 28.38
N VAL A 229 -25.71 -47.88 29.48
CA VAL A 229 -25.82 -49.24 30.05
C VAL A 229 -27.19 -49.57 30.67
N THR A 230 -27.56 -50.85 30.59
CA THR A 230 -28.75 -51.46 31.20
C THR A 230 -28.50 -51.93 32.65
N PRO A 231 -29.42 -51.67 33.59
CA PRO A 231 -29.67 -52.56 34.73
C PRO A 231 -31.01 -53.32 34.59
N THR A 232 -30.99 -54.53 35.16
CA THR A 232 -31.90 -55.68 35.16
C THR A 232 -33.37 -55.41 35.55
N PRO A 233 -34.37 -56.18 35.03
CA PRO A 233 -35.78 -56.05 35.44
C PRO A 233 -36.08 -56.71 36.79
N THR A 234 -36.96 -56.09 37.57
CA THR A 234 -37.69 -56.72 38.69
C THR A 234 -39.19 -56.60 38.44
N MET A 235 -39.90 -57.72 38.55
CA MET A 235 -41.36 -57.80 38.43
C MET A 235 -42.07 -57.11 39.61
N ASN A 236 -43.25 -56.51 39.41
CA ASN A 236 -44.51 -56.99 40.03
C ASN A 236 -45.80 -56.24 39.59
N VAL A 237 -46.86 -57.06 39.46
CA VAL A 237 -48.34 -56.87 39.46
C VAL A 237 -49.08 -55.73 38.75
N THR A 238 -49.99 -56.19 37.90
CA THR A 238 -51.22 -55.58 37.37
C THR A 238 -52.29 -55.29 38.45
N PRO A 239 -52.98 -54.13 38.36
CA PRO A 239 -54.37 -54.01 38.77
C PRO A 239 -55.33 -53.72 37.58
N THR A 240 -56.52 -54.30 37.70
CA THR A 240 -57.72 -54.30 36.84
C THR A 240 -58.27 -52.89 36.52
N PRO A 241 -58.96 -52.67 35.38
CA PRO A 241 -59.47 -51.34 35.01
C PRO A 241 -60.73 -50.95 35.79
N THR A 242 -60.80 -49.69 36.21
CA THR A 242 -62.03 -48.99 36.60
C THR A 242 -62.15 -47.71 35.77
N MET A 243 -63.29 -47.55 35.09
CA MET A 243 -63.63 -46.33 34.37
C MET A 243 -63.88 -45.19 35.35
N ASN A 244 -63.31 -44.01 35.10
CA ASN A 244 -63.80 -42.76 35.66
C ASN A 244 -63.59 -41.60 34.68
N VAL A 245 -64.66 -40.82 34.49
CA VAL A 245 -64.83 -39.70 33.55
C VAL A 245 -64.26 -38.41 34.15
N THR A 246 -63.43 -37.65 33.43
CA THR A 246 -63.06 -36.24 33.77
C THR A 246 -62.37 -35.54 32.58
N PRO A 247 -62.30 -34.19 32.52
CA PRO A 247 -63.23 -33.24 31.91
C PRO A 247 -62.73 -32.64 30.57
N THR A 248 -63.59 -31.89 29.88
CA THR A 248 -63.26 -31.13 28.65
C THR A 248 -62.07 -30.17 28.85
N PRO A 249 -61.07 -30.14 27.95
CA PRO A 249 -59.92 -29.25 28.08
C PRO A 249 -60.32 -27.79 27.84
N THR A 250 -60.03 -26.93 28.82
CA THR A 250 -60.01 -25.48 28.65
C THR A 250 -58.87 -25.11 27.71
N MET A 251 -59.13 -24.33 26.66
CA MET A 251 -58.08 -23.85 25.75
C MET A 251 -57.14 -22.92 26.51
N ASN A 252 -55.94 -23.40 26.81
CA ASN A 252 -54.85 -22.55 27.25
C ASN A 252 -54.28 -21.88 26.00
N VAL A 253 -54.60 -20.61 25.77
CA VAL A 253 -53.91 -19.78 24.78
C VAL A 253 -52.48 -19.62 25.24
N THR A 254 -51.58 -20.40 24.64
CA THR A 254 -50.14 -20.13 24.69
C THR A 254 -49.94 -18.73 24.13
N PRO A 255 -49.42 -17.75 24.89
CA PRO A 255 -49.02 -16.48 24.30
C PRO A 255 -47.99 -16.81 23.23
N THR A 256 -48.28 -16.44 21.99
CA THR A 256 -47.29 -16.44 20.91
C THR A 256 -46.05 -15.76 21.46
N PRO A 257 -44.86 -16.36 21.37
CA PRO A 257 -43.65 -15.65 21.75
C PRO A 257 -43.60 -14.39 20.88
N THR A 258 -43.82 -13.23 21.50
CA THR A 258 -43.49 -11.96 20.87
C THR A 258 -41.97 -12.02 20.75
N THR A 259 -41.49 -12.34 19.54
CA THR A 259 -40.10 -12.10 19.19
C THR A 259 -39.81 -10.66 19.63
N PRO A 260 -38.78 -10.42 20.46
CA PRO A 260 -38.32 -9.05 20.67
C PRO A 260 -38.16 -8.40 19.28
N PRO A 261 -38.48 -7.11 19.10
CA PRO A 261 -38.26 -6.45 17.82
C PRO A 261 -36.82 -6.76 17.40
N VAL A 262 -36.66 -7.31 16.20
CA VAL A 262 -35.34 -7.44 15.60
C VAL A 262 -34.78 -6.03 15.60
N GLN A 263 -33.74 -5.79 16.39
CA GLN A 263 -33.11 -4.48 16.44
C GLN A 263 -32.45 -4.28 15.08
N GLU A 264 -33.13 -3.59 14.17
CA GLU A 264 -32.57 -3.16 12.90
C GLU A 264 -31.43 -2.20 13.22
N GLU A 265 -30.19 -2.65 13.02
CA GLU A 265 -29.03 -1.79 13.13
C GLU A 265 -28.89 -1.05 11.79
N THR A 266 -29.11 0.25 11.82
CA THR A 266 -29.01 1.12 10.66
C THR A 266 -27.82 2.07 10.80
N MET A 267 -27.17 2.39 9.68
CA MET A 267 -26.12 3.40 9.60
C MET A 267 -26.42 4.36 8.46
N ASP A 268 -26.20 5.65 8.67
CA ASP A 268 -26.42 6.66 7.66
C ASP A 268 -25.17 6.83 6.81
N LEU A 269 -25.32 6.75 5.49
CA LEU A 269 -24.31 7.03 4.49
C LEU A 269 -24.64 8.38 3.85
N GLN A 270 -23.87 9.41 4.18
CA GLN A 270 -24.01 10.73 3.57
C GLN A 270 -23.40 10.72 2.17
N LEU A 271 -24.16 11.19 1.18
CA LEU A 271 -23.70 11.43 -0.18
C LEU A 271 -23.76 12.93 -0.48
N TYR A 272 -22.70 13.45 -1.07
CA TYR A 272 -22.59 14.82 -1.55
C TYR A 272 -22.90 14.90 -3.04
N GLU A 273 -23.22 16.11 -3.51
CA GLU A 273 -23.34 16.37 -4.95
C GLU A 273 -22.01 16.05 -5.66
N GLY A 274 -22.08 15.25 -6.71
CA GLY A 274 -20.92 14.77 -7.46
C GLY A 274 -20.57 13.32 -7.15
N TRP A 275 -19.28 12.98 -7.26
CA TRP A 275 -18.79 11.64 -6.98
C TRP A 275 -18.61 11.41 -5.48
N ASN A 276 -18.93 10.21 -5.04
CA ASN A 276 -18.76 9.76 -3.66
C ASN A 276 -18.03 8.42 -3.69
N PHE A 277 -16.93 8.31 -2.95
CA PHE A 277 -16.23 7.06 -2.77
C PHE A 277 -16.63 6.48 -1.42
N VAL A 278 -17.43 5.43 -1.43
CA VAL A 278 -18.13 4.91 -0.25
C VAL A 278 -17.73 3.48 0.06
N SER A 279 -17.91 3.08 1.31
CA SER A 279 -17.72 1.70 1.74
C SER A 279 -18.87 1.19 2.59
N ILE A 280 -18.99 -0.14 2.65
CA ILE A 280 -20.00 -0.83 3.43
C ILE A 280 -19.30 -1.51 4.61
N PRO A 281 -19.40 -0.96 5.84
CA PRO A 281 -18.57 -1.40 6.96
C PRO A 281 -18.93 -2.78 7.51
N ARG A 282 -20.15 -3.27 7.23
CA ARG A 282 -20.63 -4.58 7.66
C ARG A 282 -21.64 -5.14 6.66
N PRO A 283 -21.78 -6.49 6.51
CA PRO A 283 -22.71 -7.03 5.53
C PRO A 283 -24.12 -6.51 5.79
N LEU A 284 -24.84 -6.19 4.72
CA LEU A 284 -26.20 -5.67 4.78
C LEU A 284 -27.22 -6.79 4.98
N SER A 285 -28.41 -6.43 5.46
CA SER A 285 -29.52 -7.37 5.65
C SER A 285 -29.99 -7.93 4.31
N PRO A 286 -30.26 -9.26 4.21
CA PRO A 286 -30.67 -9.87 2.95
C PRO A 286 -31.90 -9.17 2.34
N GLY A 287 -31.82 -8.83 1.05
CA GLY A 287 -32.87 -8.12 0.34
C GLY A 287 -32.76 -6.60 0.39
N ASN A 288 -31.80 -6.06 1.17
CA ASN A 288 -31.36 -4.67 1.10
C ASN A 288 -29.83 -4.59 0.98
N ASP A 289 -29.25 -5.56 0.28
CA ASP A 289 -27.81 -5.80 0.16
C ASP A 289 -27.27 -5.61 -1.26
N THR A 290 -28.13 -5.22 -2.22
CA THR A 290 -27.72 -4.97 -3.62
C THR A 290 -27.53 -3.49 -3.91
N ALA A 291 -26.72 -3.15 -4.90
CA ALA A 291 -26.57 -1.77 -5.34
C ALA A 291 -27.91 -1.10 -5.70
N ALA A 292 -28.77 -1.81 -6.45
CA ALA A 292 -30.07 -1.26 -6.82
C ALA A 292 -31.01 -1.05 -5.63
N SER A 293 -30.94 -1.90 -4.59
CA SER A 293 -31.76 -1.70 -3.39
C SER A 293 -31.23 -0.59 -2.49
N VAL A 294 -29.91 -0.51 -2.32
CA VAL A 294 -29.27 0.44 -1.38
C VAL A 294 -29.32 1.86 -1.93
N PHE A 295 -29.07 2.03 -3.23
CA PHE A 295 -29.00 3.34 -3.88
C PHE A 295 -30.25 3.64 -4.73
N ALA A 296 -31.37 2.97 -4.44
CA ALA A 296 -32.62 3.09 -5.22
C ALA A 296 -33.12 4.54 -5.33
N ASP A 297 -32.98 5.29 -4.23
CA ASP A 297 -33.47 6.65 -4.10
C ASP A 297 -32.41 7.71 -4.46
N VAL A 298 -31.23 7.29 -4.93
CA VAL A 298 -30.16 8.21 -5.34
C VAL A 298 -30.32 8.53 -6.82
N GLU A 299 -30.45 9.81 -7.16
CA GLU A 299 -30.44 10.27 -8.55
C GLU A 299 -28.99 10.32 -9.06
N THR A 300 -28.65 9.40 -9.95
CA THR A 300 -27.29 9.20 -10.46
C THR A 300 -27.06 9.85 -11.83
N ASP A 301 -28.05 10.54 -12.40
CA ASP A 301 -28.02 11.06 -13.78
C ASP A 301 -27.76 9.93 -14.81
N GLY A 302 -28.29 8.73 -14.52
CA GLY A 302 -28.12 7.53 -15.34
C GLY A 302 -26.73 6.90 -15.28
N ARG A 303 -25.87 7.32 -14.34
CA ARG A 303 -24.53 6.73 -14.15
C ARG A 303 -24.63 5.44 -13.33
N PRO A 304 -23.92 4.37 -13.72
CA PRO A 304 -23.85 3.18 -12.89
C PRO A 304 -22.99 3.45 -11.66
N ILE A 305 -23.17 2.61 -10.64
CA ILE A 305 -22.25 2.51 -9.52
C ILE A 305 -21.03 1.74 -9.99
N TYR A 306 -19.83 2.24 -9.71
CA TYR A 306 -18.60 1.58 -10.12
C TYR A 306 -17.93 0.87 -8.95
N THR A 307 -17.33 -0.28 -9.23
CA THR A 307 -16.26 -0.86 -8.41
C THR A 307 -14.95 -0.72 -9.19
N TYR A 308 -13.84 -1.08 -8.56
CA TYR A 308 -12.54 -1.08 -9.19
C TYR A 308 -11.79 -2.38 -8.90
N THR A 309 -11.22 -2.97 -9.95
CA THR A 309 -10.25 -4.06 -9.82
C THR A 309 -8.93 -3.65 -10.48
N PRO A 310 -7.77 -4.02 -9.92
CA PRO A 310 -6.48 -3.71 -10.54
C PRO A 310 -6.34 -4.23 -11.98
N ALA A 311 -6.97 -5.37 -12.28
CA ALA A 311 -6.92 -5.98 -13.61
C ALA A 311 -7.92 -5.37 -14.61
N GLY A 312 -9.10 -4.96 -14.14
CA GLY A 312 -10.21 -4.48 -14.98
C GLY A 312 -10.39 -2.97 -15.00
N GLY A 313 -9.77 -2.24 -14.07
CA GLY A 313 -10.02 -0.83 -13.84
C GLY A 313 -11.41 -0.61 -13.23
N PHE A 314 -12.04 0.51 -13.60
CA PHE A 314 -13.41 0.81 -13.19
C PHE A 314 -14.42 -0.07 -13.93
N GLU A 315 -15.20 -0.83 -13.18
CA GLU A 315 -16.21 -1.74 -13.69
C GLU A 315 -17.60 -1.35 -13.15
N PRO A 316 -18.63 -1.24 -14.01
CA PRO A 316 -19.98 -0.96 -13.54
C PRO A 316 -20.52 -2.16 -12.78
N LEU A 317 -21.01 -1.92 -11.56
CA LEU A 317 -21.62 -2.93 -10.73
C LEU A 317 -22.99 -3.32 -11.28
N GLY A 318 -23.30 -4.62 -11.31
CA GLY A 318 -24.61 -5.08 -11.75
C GLY A 318 -25.72 -4.63 -10.77
N GLU A 319 -26.91 -4.32 -11.27
CA GLU A 319 -28.04 -3.87 -10.43
C GLU A 319 -28.38 -4.87 -9.29
N ASN A 320 -28.26 -6.17 -9.56
CA ASN A 320 -28.52 -7.25 -8.61
C ASN A 320 -27.27 -7.74 -7.86
N GLU A 321 -26.14 -7.06 -8.04
CA GLU A 321 -24.90 -7.45 -7.39
C GLU A 321 -24.88 -6.93 -5.94
N THR A 322 -24.43 -7.81 -5.04
CA THR A 322 -24.42 -7.52 -3.61
C THR A 322 -23.21 -6.67 -3.25
N LEU A 323 -23.43 -5.63 -2.44
CA LEU A 323 -22.35 -4.85 -1.89
C LEU A 323 -21.62 -5.66 -0.81
N SER A 324 -20.31 -5.73 -0.96
CA SER A 324 -19.42 -6.51 -0.10
C SER A 324 -18.67 -5.57 0.84
N VAL A 325 -18.34 -6.09 2.02
CA VAL A 325 -17.45 -5.41 2.97
C VAL A 325 -16.03 -5.43 2.41
N LEU A 326 -15.21 -4.45 2.81
CA LEU A 326 -13.85 -4.22 2.32
C LEU A 326 -13.76 -3.80 0.86
N GLU A 327 -14.89 -3.62 0.17
CA GLU A 327 -14.94 -3.05 -1.17
C GLU A 327 -15.23 -1.55 -1.11
N GLY A 328 -14.60 -0.81 -2.03
CA GLY A 328 -14.88 0.60 -2.27
C GLY A 328 -15.76 0.76 -3.51
N TYR A 329 -16.78 1.62 -3.41
CA TYR A 329 -17.76 1.87 -4.46
C TYR A 329 -17.80 3.35 -4.82
N TRP A 330 -17.85 3.64 -6.12
CA TRP A 330 -18.04 4.99 -6.63
C TRP A 330 -19.49 5.21 -7.01
N VAL A 331 -20.12 6.18 -6.35
CA VAL A 331 -21.52 6.54 -6.54
C VAL A 331 -21.59 8.01 -6.93
N TYR A 332 -22.26 8.33 -8.02
CA TYR A 332 -22.55 9.72 -8.38
C TYR A 332 -23.92 10.11 -7.84
N SER A 333 -24.04 11.28 -7.22
CA SER A 333 -25.31 11.86 -6.80
C SER A 333 -25.49 13.24 -7.41
N THR A 334 -26.67 13.56 -7.94
CA THR A 334 -26.96 14.91 -8.45
C THR A 334 -27.25 15.93 -7.34
N GLU A 335 -27.50 15.46 -6.13
CA GLU A 335 -27.78 16.29 -4.96
C GLU A 335 -27.21 15.67 -3.69
N GLU A 336 -27.08 16.49 -2.65
CA GLU A 336 -26.72 15.99 -1.33
C GLU A 336 -27.90 15.19 -0.74
N THR A 337 -27.63 13.95 -0.33
CA THR A 337 -28.65 13.03 0.17
C THR A 337 -28.08 12.06 1.20
N THR A 338 -28.94 11.38 1.95
CA THR A 338 -28.54 10.39 2.96
C THR A 338 -29.16 9.05 2.62
N VAL A 339 -28.34 8.01 2.50
CA VAL A 339 -28.75 6.63 2.26
C VAL A 339 -28.70 5.85 3.57
N GLN A 340 -29.74 5.08 3.87
CA GLN A 340 -29.78 4.26 5.08
C GLN A 340 -29.28 2.84 4.81
N LEU A 341 -28.18 2.47 5.45
CA LEU A 341 -27.60 1.13 5.38
C LEU A 341 -28.22 0.24 6.45
N ASN A 342 -29.00 -0.77 6.04
CA ASN A 342 -29.57 -1.77 6.95
C ASN A 342 -28.57 -2.90 7.18
N LEU A 343 -27.86 -2.86 8.30
CA LEU A 343 -26.81 -3.82 8.61
C LEU A 343 -27.40 -5.17 9.03
N SER A 344 -26.75 -6.26 8.63
CA SER A 344 -27.16 -7.62 8.98
C SER A 344 -26.96 -7.87 10.48
N THR A 345 -27.90 -8.56 11.12
CA THR A 345 -27.81 -9.02 12.54
C THR A 345 -27.47 -10.51 12.66
N ASN A 346 -27.11 -11.15 11.55
CA ASN A 346 -26.78 -12.58 11.53
C ASN A 346 -25.49 -12.86 12.33
N PRO A 347 -25.45 -13.91 13.17
CA PRO A 347 -24.30 -14.20 14.02
C PRO A 347 -23.07 -14.64 13.21
N VAL A 348 -21.92 -14.07 13.58
CA VAL A 348 -20.52 -14.32 13.16
C VAL A 348 -20.34 -15.18 11.91
N ARG A 349 -20.15 -14.50 10.77
CA ARG A 349 -19.55 -15.08 9.56
C ARG A 349 -18.03 -14.96 9.68
N ALA A 350 -17.26 -15.82 9.01
CA ALA A 350 -15.81 -15.62 8.92
C ALA A 350 -15.52 -14.19 8.43
N PRO A 351 -14.50 -13.49 8.97
CA PRO A 351 -14.23 -12.11 8.61
C PRO A 351 -14.11 -11.97 7.10
N ALA A 352 -14.63 -10.87 6.57
CA ALA A 352 -14.51 -10.58 5.14
C ALA A 352 -13.02 -10.54 4.76
N LEU A 353 -12.72 -11.08 3.58
CA LEU A 353 -11.37 -11.10 3.03
C LEU A 353 -11.44 -10.53 1.63
N LYS A 354 -10.60 -9.54 1.36
CA LYS A 354 -10.38 -9.01 0.02
C LYS A 354 -8.98 -9.40 -0.45
N THR A 355 -8.89 -9.89 -1.67
CA THR A 355 -7.59 -10.13 -2.32
C THR A 355 -7.12 -8.80 -2.87
N LEU A 356 -5.88 -8.45 -2.58
CA LEU A 356 -5.21 -7.28 -3.11
C LEU A 356 -4.18 -7.75 -4.13
N SER A 357 -4.04 -6.97 -5.20
CA SER A 357 -2.96 -7.17 -6.18
C SER A 357 -2.01 -5.97 -6.17
N PRO A 358 -0.76 -6.14 -6.62
CA PRO A 358 0.20 -5.05 -6.71
C PRO A 358 -0.40 -3.81 -7.38
N GLY A 359 -0.12 -2.63 -6.81
CA GLY A 359 -0.66 -1.35 -7.25
C GLY A 359 -1.89 -0.89 -6.45
N TRP A 360 -2.68 -0.02 -7.08
CA TRP A 360 -3.86 0.58 -6.47
C TRP A 360 -5.03 -0.40 -6.39
N ASN A 361 -5.67 -0.47 -5.24
CA ASN A 361 -6.87 -1.25 -4.97
C ASN A 361 -7.93 -0.34 -4.34
N ALA A 362 -9.19 -0.45 -4.76
CA ALA A 362 -10.30 0.19 -4.05
C ALA A 362 -10.70 -0.71 -2.88
N ILE A 363 -10.62 -0.17 -1.66
CA ILE A 363 -10.98 -0.86 -0.44
C ILE A 363 -12.06 -0.09 0.32
N GLY A 364 -12.73 -0.81 1.21
CA GLY A 364 -13.65 -0.25 2.17
C GLY A 364 -13.21 -0.49 3.60
N HIS A 365 -13.90 0.17 4.54
CA HIS A 365 -13.70 -0.05 5.96
C HIS A 365 -14.47 -1.30 6.43
N SER A 366 -14.15 -1.84 7.60
CA SER A 366 -14.79 -3.06 8.15
C SER A 366 -15.12 -3.00 9.63
N ASP A 367 -15.17 -1.80 10.21
CA ASP A 367 -15.65 -1.52 11.56
C ASP A 367 -16.67 -0.36 11.48
N LEU A 368 -17.54 -0.27 12.48
CA LEU A 368 -18.61 0.72 12.58
C LEU A 368 -18.14 2.05 13.20
N VAL A 369 -16.90 2.08 13.68
CA VAL A 369 -16.24 3.26 14.23
C VAL A 369 -14.96 3.54 13.45
N GLU A 370 -14.58 4.81 13.38
CA GLU A 370 -13.31 5.22 12.79
C GLU A 370 -12.12 4.56 13.51
N ARG A 371 -11.15 4.08 12.73
CA ARG A 371 -9.94 3.40 13.21
C ARG A 371 -8.73 3.92 12.47
N SER A 372 -7.58 3.96 13.12
CA SER A 372 -6.34 4.36 12.45
C SER A 372 -5.98 3.40 11.32
N ALA A 373 -5.24 3.90 10.33
CA ALA A 373 -4.84 3.12 9.16
C ALA A 373 -3.96 1.92 9.56
N ASP A 374 -3.06 2.08 10.53
CA ASP A 374 -2.22 0.99 11.06
C ASP A 374 -3.06 -0.14 11.69
N GLU A 375 -4.12 0.19 12.44
CA GLU A 375 -5.05 -0.79 13.00
C GLU A 375 -5.88 -1.47 11.90
N THR A 376 -6.39 -0.68 10.96
CA THR A 376 -7.31 -1.14 9.92
C THR A 376 -6.63 -2.02 8.88
N LEU A 377 -5.39 -1.69 8.53
CA LEU A 377 -4.63 -2.34 7.47
C LEU A 377 -3.58 -3.32 8.01
N ARG A 378 -3.64 -3.63 9.31
CA ARG A 378 -2.69 -4.52 10.00
C ARG A 378 -2.45 -5.86 9.31
N SER A 379 -3.49 -6.43 8.69
CA SER A 379 -3.38 -7.71 7.98
C SER A 379 -2.48 -7.67 6.74
N VAL A 380 -2.15 -6.47 6.25
CA VAL A 380 -1.32 -6.22 5.09
C VAL A 380 -0.16 -5.28 5.44
N GLU A 381 0.19 -5.14 6.72
CA GLU A 381 1.17 -4.18 7.28
C GLU A 381 2.50 -4.17 6.53
N ASP A 382 2.96 -5.34 6.09
CA ASP A 382 4.24 -5.49 5.39
C ASP A 382 4.22 -5.01 3.93
N ILE A 383 3.03 -4.95 3.30
CA ILE A 383 2.91 -4.78 1.84
C ILE A 383 2.22 -3.47 1.43
N TRP A 384 1.41 -2.85 2.30
CA TRP A 384 0.76 -1.58 1.96
C TRP A 384 1.71 -0.39 2.12
N VAL A 385 1.53 0.64 1.30
CA VAL A 385 2.41 1.82 1.27
C VAL A 385 1.62 3.10 1.49
N TYR A 386 0.56 3.28 0.70
CA TYR A 386 -0.27 4.48 0.72
C TYR A 386 -1.73 4.10 0.89
N VAL A 387 -2.45 4.87 1.69
CA VAL A 387 -3.91 4.90 1.65
C VAL A 387 -4.40 6.33 1.41
N VAL A 388 -5.29 6.50 0.44
CA VAL A 388 -5.78 7.81 0.00
C VAL A 388 -7.30 7.82 0.07
N GLY A 389 -7.84 8.71 0.90
CA GLY A 389 -9.28 8.97 0.98
C GLY A 389 -9.74 9.98 -0.07
N TYR A 390 -11.02 9.96 -0.40
CA TYR A 390 -11.64 10.95 -1.27
C TYR A 390 -12.61 11.81 -0.47
N ASP A 391 -12.43 13.12 -0.54
CA ASP A 391 -13.37 14.07 0.03
C ASP A 391 -14.48 14.39 -0.97
N ALA A 392 -15.66 13.82 -0.73
CA ALA A 392 -16.81 14.02 -1.60
C ALA A 392 -17.44 15.41 -1.44
N GLY A 393 -17.23 16.11 -0.33
CA GLY A 393 -17.71 17.48 -0.17
C GLY A 393 -16.94 18.45 -1.08
N ASP A 394 -15.62 18.29 -1.13
CA ASP A 394 -14.73 19.13 -1.92
C ASP A 394 -14.42 18.56 -3.33
N GLN A 395 -14.85 17.34 -3.62
CA GLN A 395 -14.54 16.61 -4.87
C GLN A 395 -13.03 16.47 -5.13
N THR A 396 -12.25 16.20 -4.08
CA THR A 396 -10.78 16.11 -4.14
C THR A 396 -10.25 14.92 -3.36
N TYR A 397 -9.04 14.47 -3.69
CA TYR A 397 -8.34 13.47 -2.88
C TYR A 397 -7.71 14.11 -1.65
N ARG A 398 -7.81 13.43 -0.51
CA ARG A 398 -7.10 13.81 0.71
C ARG A 398 -5.61 13.51 0.58
N PRO A 399 -4.74 14.16 1.38
CA PRO A 399 -3.32 13.79 1.46
C PRO A 399 -3.16 12.29 1.76
N ALA A 400 -2.15 11.67 1.15
CA ALA A 400 -1.89 10.26 1.36
C ALA A 400 -1.45 9.99 2.81
N ILE A 401 -2.05 8.96 3.40
CA ILE A 401 -1.56 8.34 4.63
C ILE A 401 -0.48 7.33 4.22
N VAL A 402 0.68 7.44 4.85
CA VAL A 402 1.89 6.68 4.53
C VAL A 402 2.17 5.71 5.65
N ASN A 403 2.35 4.44 5.32
CA ASN A 403 2.66 3.38 6.26
C ASN A 403 3.90 3.72 7.12
N ASN A 404 3.82 3.51 8.44
CA ASN A 404 4.83 3.85 9.43
C ASN A 404 5.26 5.33 9.51
N GLN A 405 4.54 6.27 8.88
CA GLN A 405 4.84 7.70 8.99
C GLN A 405 3.64 8.51 9.47
N THR A 406 2.48 8.31 8.85
CA THR A 406 1.25 9.05 9.13
C THR A 406 0.04 8.12 9.31
N ASP A 407 0.31 6.86 9.62
CA ASP A 407 -0.65 5.75 9.72
C ASP A 407 -1.48 5.74 11.02
N ASP A 408 -1.23 6.71 11.90
CA ASP A 408 -2.09 7.03 13.06
C ASP A 408 -3.38 7.77 12.65
N GLN A 409 -3.48 8.23 11.40
CA GLN A 409 -4.68 8.87 10.85
C GLN A 409 -5.84 7.89 10.67
N GLY A 410 -7.06 8.37 10.96
CA GLY A 410 -8.27 7.58 10.93
C GLY A 410 -8.85 7.31 9.53
N LEU A 411 -9.40 6.12 9.38
CA LEU A 411 -10.22 5.67 8.26
C LEU A 411 -11.67 5.55 8.74
N SER A 412 -12.57 6.25 8.05
CA SER A 412 -13.99 6.33 8.33
C SER A 412 -14.76 5.09 7.84
N PRO A 413 -15.74 4.58 8.60
CA PRO A 413 -16.56 3.41 8.27
C PRO A 413 -17.30 3.43 6.93
N THR A 414 -17.69 4.61 6.46
CA THR A 414 -18.57 4.79 5.30
C THR A 414 -17.84 5.35 4.08
N GLU A 415 -16.57 5.68 4.21
CA GLU A 415 -15.73 6.20 3.12
C GLU A 415 -14.97 5.04 2.46
N GLY A 416 -14.80 5.12 1.14
CA GLY A 416 -13.91 4.25 0.38
C GLY A 416 -12.49 4.81 0.37
N TYR A 417 -11.51 3.92 0.21
CA TYR A 417 -10.10 4.30 0.17
C TYR A 417 -9.36 3.63 -0.98
N TRP A 418 -8.41 4.35 -1.56
CA TRP A 418 -7.42 3.78 -2.47
C TRP A 418 -6.26 3.27 -1.65
N LEU A 419 -6.01 1.97 -1.69
CA LEU A 419 -4.89 1.33 -1.04
C LEU A 419 -3.85 0.91 -2.08
N PHE A 420 -2.64 1.42 -1.96
CA PHE A 420 -1.50 0.95 -2.75
C PHE A 420 -0.76 -0.16 -1.99
N VAL A 421 -0.58 -1.31 -2.64
CA VAL A 421 0.25 -2.42 -2.12
C VAL A 421 1.36 -2.81 -3.09
N ARG A 422 2.49 -3.27 -2.56
CA ARG A 422 3.67 -3.69 -3.34
C ARG A 422 3.53 -5.09 -3.93
N GLU A 423 2.84 -5.97 -3.21
CA GLU A 423 2.72 -7.39 -3.54
C GLU A 423 1.26 -7.87 -3.42
N ASP A 424 1.00 -9.08 -3.91
CA ASP A 424 -0.30 -9.73 -3.68
C ASP A 424 -0.54 -9.91 -2.17
N GLY A 425 -1.75 -9.57 -1.74
CA GLY A 425 -2.11 -9.47 -0.34
C GLY A 425 -3.50 -9.97 -0.02
N ARG A 426 -3.80 -10.11 1.27
CA ARG A 426 -5.16 -10.41 1.73
C ARG A 426 -5.53 -9.46 2.86
N LEU A 427 -6.35 -8.47 2.54
CA LEU A 427 -6.94 -7.59 3.54
C LEU A 427 -8.03 -8.35 4.29
N ALA A 428 -7.89 -8.46 5.60
CA ALA A 428 -8.86 -9.07 6.50
C ALA A 428 -9.64 -8.00 7.27
N ALA A 429 -10.94 -8.26 7.45
CA ALA A 429 -11.79 -7.39 8.25
C ALA A 429 -11.32 -7.37 9.72
N ILE A 430 -11.32 -6.18 10.31
CA ILE A 430 -10.89 -5.96 11.71
C ILE A 430 -12.01 -6.19 12.72
N SER A 431 -13.28 -6.16 12.29
CA SER A 431 -14.44 -6.50 13.12
C SER A 431 -15.36 -7.51 12.39
N ALA A 432 -16.11 -8.31 13.15
CA ALA A 432 -16.87 -9.47 12.68
C ALA A 432 -18.38 -9.31 12.83
#